data_AF-A0A965RHU2-F1
#
_entry.id   AF-A0A965RHU2-F1
#
_cell.length_a   1.000
_cell.length_b   1.000
_cell.length_c   1.000
_cell.angle_alpha   90.00
_cell.angle_beta   90.00
_cell.angle_gamma   90.00
#
_symmetry.space_group_name_H-M   'P 1'
#
loop_
_entity.id
_entity.type
_entity.pdbx_description
1 polymer ?
#
loop_
_entity_poly.entity_id
_entity_poly.type
_entity_poly.pdbx_seq_one_letter_code
_entity_poly.pdbx_strand_id
1 'polypeptide(L)'
;MVQELNLPHPVHLIETSSLLFTTKMMQHSDMLTIMGSDVARYYQLHGMASILPVELPFNMDLFGLVTRRDLTLSPASKLVLQCLEETADRLYGASEN
;
A
#
# COMPACT_ATOMS: atom_id res chain seq x y z
N MET A 1 -10.18 1.33 9.29
CA MET A 1 -9.10 0.33 9.56
C MET A 1 -9.53 -0.59 10.72
N VAL A 2 -9.20 -1.90 10.73
CA VAL A 2 -9.71 -3.02 11.62
C VAL A 2 -10.37 -2.65 12.97
N GLN A 3 -9.88 -1.65 13.69
CA GLN A 3 -10.51 -1.04 14.87
C GLN A 3 -11.98 -0.63 14.65
N GLU A 4 -12.34 -0.17 13.45
CA GLU A 4 -13.72 0.23 13.08
C GLU A 4 -14.71 -0.94 13.00
N LEU A 5 -14.22 -2.18 12.98
CA LEU A 5 -15.05 -3.38 12.83
C LEU A 5 -15.50 -3.98 14.17
N ASN A 6 -15.17 -3.34 15.31
CA ASN A 6 -15.41 -3.86 16.67
C ASN A 6 -14.89 -5.30 16.87
N LEU A 7 -13.83 -5.67 16.15
CA LEU A 7 -13.15 -6.95 16.32
C LEU A 7 -12.24 -6.92 17.56
N PRO A 8 -12.03 -8.07 18.23
CA PRO A 8 -11.04 -8.17 19.29
C PRO A 8 -9.67 -7.71 18.78
N HIS A 9 -8.98 -6.89 19.58
CA HIS A 9 -7.62 -6.50 19.24
C HIS A 9 -6.70 -7.73 19.13
N PRO A 10 -5.82 -7.79 18.12
CA PRO A 10 -4.84 -8.87 18.02
C PRO A 10 -3.96 -8.90 19.28
N VAL A 11 -3.87 -10.06 19.92
CA VAL A 11 -3.10 -10.25 21.17
C VAL A 11 -1.58 -10.24 20.90
N HIS A 12 -1.17 -10.61 19.69
CA HIS A 12 0.23 -10.66 19.25
C HIS A 12 0.45 -9.72 18.06
N LEU A 13 0.43 -8.42 18.33
CA LEU A 13 0.63 -7.36 17.34
C LEU A 13 2.07 -6.86 17.36
N ILE A 14 2.65 -6.67 16.18
CA ILE A 14 3.86 -5.86 16.00
C ILE A 14 3.52 -4.75 15.01
N GLU A 15 3.78 -3.51 15.43
CA GLU A 15 3.64 -2.33 14.57
C GLU A 15 5.01 -1.91 14.06
N THR A 16 5.16 -1.80 12.74
CA THR A 16 6.41 -1.37 12.11
C THR A 16 6.15 -0.78 10.73
N SER A 17 6.93 0.24 10.35
CA SER A 17 6.96 0.78 8.99
C SER A 17 7.99 0.08 8.10
N SER A 18 8.78 -0.86 8.65
CA SER A 18 9.81 -1.57 7.92
C SER A 18 9.25 -2.78 7.18
N LEU A 19 9.18 -2.69 5.85
CA LEU A 19 8.82 -3.82 4.99
C LEU A 19 9.80 -4.98 5.11
N LEU A 20 11.11 -4.70 5.29
CA LEU A 20 12.12 -5.74 5.49
C LEU A 20 11.89 -6.52 6.78
N PHE A 21 11.58 -5.82 7.87
CA PHE A 21 11.26 -6.46 9.14
C PHE A 21 9.97 -7.27 9.03
N THR A 22 8.92 -6.70 8.43
CA THR A 22 7.64 -7.36 8.19
C THR A 22 7.85 -8.68 7.44
N THR A 23 8.60 -8.64 6.34
CA THR A 23 8.93 -9.83 5.54
C THR A 23 9.65 -10.88 6.35
N LYS A 24 10.64 -10.48 7.15
CA LYS A 24 11.38 -11.42 8.01
C LYS A 24 10.50 -12.05 9.08
N MET A 25 9.63 -11.28 9.72
CA MET A 25 8.71 -11.84 10.70
C MET A 25 7.75 -12.84 10.07
N MET A 26 7.16 -12.53 8.91
CA MET A 26 6.29 -13.47 8.18
C MET A 26 7.00 -14.76 7.77
N GLN A 27 8.30 -14.71 7.46
CA GLN A 27 9.06 -15.90 7.08
C GLN A 27 9.46 -16.79 8.27
N HIS A 28 9.52 -16.23 9.48
CA HIS A 28 10.02 -16.90 10.68
C HIS A 28 8.94 -17.12 11.76
N SER A 29 7.68 -16.86 11.44
CA SER A 29 6.54 -17.03 12.35
C SER A 29 5.25 -17.22 11.56
N ASP A 30 4.15 -17.49 12.26
CA ASP A 30 2.81 -17.59 11.68
C ASP A 30 2.09 -16.23 11.65
N MET A 31 2.84 -15.12 11.66
CA MET A 31 2.28 -13.77 11.62
C MET A 31 1.78 -13.41 10.23
N LEU A 32 0.69 -12.64 10.20
CA LEU A 32 0.10 -12.08 8.99
C LEU A 32 0.26 -10.56 8.98
N THR A 33 0.20 -9.97 7.79
CA THR A 33 0.26 -8.52 7.62
C THR A 33 -0.71 -8.05 6.55
N ILE A 34 -1.07 -6.78 6.61
CA ILE A 34 -1.83 -6.07 5.57
C ILE A 34 -0.85 -5.15 4.86
N MET A 35 -0.87 -5.17 3.53
CA MET A 35 -0.01 -4.34 2.67
C MET A 35 -0.81 -3.83 1.48
N GLY A 36 -0.34 -2.76 0.83
CA GLY A 36 -0.91 -2.34 -0.45
C GLY A 36 -0.86 -3.48 -1.47
N SER A 37 -1.91 -3.62 -2.30
CA SER A 37 -2.07 -4.78 -3.17
C SER A 37 -0.90 -4.99 -4.13
N ASP A 38 -0.32 -3.91 -4.68
CA ASP A 38 0.86 -4.00 -5.55
C ASP A 38 2.09 -4.52 -4.82
N VAL A 39 2.26 -4.14 -3.54
CA VAL A 39 3.33 -4.66 -2.69
C VAL A 39 3.10 -6.15 -2.45
N ALA A 40 1.90 -6.55 -2.01
CA ALA A 40 1.60 -7.96 -1.78
C ALA A 40 1.82 -8.83 -3.03
N ARG A 41 1.41 -8.35 -4.22
CA ARG A 41 1.65 -9.03 -5.50
C ARG A 41 3.14 -9.15 -5.83
N TYR A 42 3.94 -8.11 -5.57
CA TYR A 42 5.40 -8.17 -5.75
C TYR A 42 6.03 -9.26 -4.86
N TYR A 43 5.64 -9.35 -3.58
CA TYR A 43 6.16 -10.37 -2.68
C TYR A 43 5.73 -11.79 -3.06
N GLN A 44 4.48 -11.97 -3.50
CA GLN A 44 4.01 -13.26 -4.01
C GLN A 44 4.74 -13.68 -5.29
N LEU A 45 4.95 -12.76 -6.23
CA LEU A 45 5.66 -13.03 -7.48
C LEU A 45 7.08 -13.59 -7.25
N HIS A 46 7.74 -13.14 -6.18
CA HIS A 46 9.09 -13.57 -5.81
C HIS A 46 9.10 -14.72 -4.79
N GLY A 47 7.95 -15.34 -4.49
CA GLY A 47 7.84 -16.46 -3.56
C GLY A 47 8.15 -16.10 -2.10
N MET A 48 8.11 -14.82 -1.74
CA MET A 48 8.44 -14.34 -0.40
C MET A 48 7.22 -14.36 0.55
N ALA A 49 6.01 -14.34 -0.01
CA ALA A 49 4.74 -14.39 0.71
C ALA A 49 3.66 -15.05 -0.15
N SER A 50 2.48 -15.27 0.41
CA SER A 50 1.28 -15.67 -0.33
C SER A 50 0.11 -14.79 0.08
N ILE A 51 -0.70 -14.37 -0.87
CA ILE A 51 -1.92 -13.61 -0.61
C ILE A 51 -3.01 -14.58 -0.17
N LEU A 52 -3.57 -14.36 1.01
CA LEU A 52 -4.71 -15.13 1.49
C LEU A 52 -6.00 -14.70 0.77
N PRO A 53 -6.90 -15.63 0.43
CA PRO A 53 -8.16 -15.33 -0.26
C PRO A 53 -9.20 -14.77 0.73
N VAL A 54 -8.89 -13.62 1.35
CA VAL A 54 -9.73 -12.96 2.33
C VAL A 54 -10.02 -11.54 1.84
N GLU A 55 -11.30 -11.22 1.71
CA GLU A 55 -11.74 -9.86 1.43
C GLU A 55 -11.71 -9.04 2.72
N LEU A 56 -10.97 -7.94 2.70
CA LEU A 56 -10.98 -6.98 3.80
C LEU A 56 -12.16 -6.03 3.59
N PRO A 57 -12.95 -5.73 4.65
CA PRO A 57 -14.13 -4.87 4.54
C PRO A 57 -13.78 -3.37 4.46
N PHE A 58 -12.54 -3.06 4.10
CA PHE A 58 -12.03 -1.70 3.97
C PHE A 58 -11.00 -1.65 2.84
N ASN A 59 -10.98 -0.52 2.14
CA ASN A 59 -9.98 -0.21 1.13
C ASN A 59 -8.94 0.75 1.70
N MET A 60 -7.77 0.77 1.08
CA MET A 60 -6.82 1.86 1.36
C MET A 60 -7.40 3.16 0.80
N ASP A 61 -7.40 4.21 1.61
CA ASP A 61 -7.85 5.55 1.19
C ASP A 61 -7.00 6.10 0.04
N LEU A 62 -7.49 7.19 -0.57
CA LEU A 62 -6.84 7.91 -1.65
C LEU A 62 -5.37 8.21 -1.34
N PHE A 63 -4.49 7.90 -2.29
CA PHE A 63 -3.11 8.35 -2.30
C PHE A 63 -2.91 9.36 -3.44
N GLY A 64 -1.92 10.24 -3.30
CA GLY A 64 -1.74 11.30 -4.27
C GLY A 64 -0.38 11.99 -4.18
N LEU A 65 -0.21 12.98 -5.05
CA LEU A 65 1.00 13.77 -5.14
C LEU A 65 0.92 14.92 -4.13
N VAL A 66 1.90 14.99 -3.23
CA VAL A 66 2.00 16.07 -2.23
C VAL A 66 3.12 17.01 -2.63
N THR A 67 2.79 18.29 -2.83
CA THR A 67 3.75 19.35 -3.14
C THR A 67 3.66 20.48 -2.13
N ARG A 68 4.76 21.23 -1.95
CA ARG A 68 4.77 22.44 -1.13
C ARG A 68 4.01 23.55 -1.85
N ARG A 69 2.98 24.10 -1.20
CA ARG A 69 2.14 25.18 -1.75
C ARG A 69 2.94 26.46 -2.03
N ASP A 70 3.97 26.73 -1.24
CA ASP A 70 4.81 27.93 -1.30
C ASP A 70 6.02 27.79 -2.24
N LEU A 71 6.16 26.65 -2.92
CA LEU A 71 7.27 26.38 -3.84
C LEU A 71 6.78 26.36 -5.28
N THR A 72 7.29 27.28 -6.10
CA THR A 72 7.06 27.24 -7.54
C THR A 72 7.82 26.05 -8.14
N LEU A 73 7.09 25.11 -8.74
CA LEU A 73 7.66 23.96 -9.41
C LEU A 73 8.48 24.38 -10.64
N SER A 74 9.67 23.80 -10.79
CA SER A 74 10.47 23.94 -12.00
C SER A 74 9.77 23.31 -13.21
N PRO A 75 10.11 23.70 -14.46
CA PRO A 75 9.54 23.06 -15.65
C PRO A 75 9.70 21.52 -15.66
N ALA A 76 10.87 21.03 -15.24
CA ALA A 76 11.12 19.59 -15.13
C ALA A 76 10.22 18.91 -14.08
N SER A 77 9.96 19.57 -12.94
CA SER A 77 9.08 19.01 -11.90
C SER A 77 7.62 18.93 -12.37
N LYS A 78 7.14 19.93 -13.11
CA LYS A 78 5.80 19.91 -13.72
C LYS A 78 5.65 18.74 -14.68
N LEU A 79 6.67 18.49 -15.51
CA LEU A 79 6.68 17.35 -16.42
C LEU A 79 6.65 16.02 -15.67
N VAL A 80 7.42 15.86 -14.59
CA VAL A 80 7.39 14.65 -13.76
C VAL A 80 5.99 14.43 -13.16
N LEU A 81 5.35 15.47 -12.62
CA LEU A 81 3.98 15.35 -12.09
C LEU A 81 3.01 14.91 -13.18
N GLN A 82 3.05 15.54 -14.35
CA GLN A 82 2.21 15.16 -15.49
C GLN A 82 2.42 13.69 -15.88
N CYS A 83 3.67 13.22 -16.01
CA CYS A 83 3.96 11.83 -16.33
C CYS A 83 3.46 10.85 -15.26
N LEU A 84 3.52 11.24 -13.98
CA LEU A 84 2.99 10.43 -12.87
C LEU A 84 1.47 10.36 -12.91
N GLU A 85 0.79 11.48 -13.15
CA GLU A 85 -0.68 11.56 -13.30
C GLU A 85 -1.15 10.69 -14.48
N GLU A 86 -0.58 10.87 -15.68
CA GLU A 86 -0.92 10.07 -16.86
C GLU A 86 -0.67 8.56 -16.66
N THR A 87 0.34 8.22 -15.86
CA THR A 87 0.62 6.81 -15.54
C THR A 87 -0.35 6.28 -14.50
N ALA A 88 -0.69 7.06 -13.48
CA ALA A 88 -1.68 6.70 -12.49
C ALA A 88 -3.06 6.50 -13.15
N ASP A 89 -3.47 7.37 -14.08
CA ASP A 89 -4.73 7.22 -14.83
C ASP A 89 -4.76 5.93 -15.64
N ARG A 90 -3.64 5.56 -16.29
CA ARG A 90 -3.56 4.28 -17.02
C ARG A 90 -3.63 3.05 -16.12
N LEU A 91 -3.03 3.11 -14.92
CA LEU A 91 -2.94 1.97 -14.01
C LEU A 91 -4.16 1.83 -13.10
N TYR A 92 -4.78 2.95 -12.70
CA TYR A 92 -5.80 3.03 -11.67
C TYR A 92 -7.08 3.75 -12.12
N GLY A 93 -7.08 4.53 -13.21
CA GLY A 93 -8.21 5.35 -13.66
C GLY A 93 -9.40 4.59 -14.26
N ALA A 94 -9.35 3.25 -14.30
CA ALA A 94 -10.45 2.40 -14.77
C ALA A 94 -11.41 1.95 -13.64
N SER A 95 -11.24 2.42 -12.40
CA SER A 95 -12.09 2.03 -11.26
C SER A 95 -13.18 3.08 -10.95
N GLU A 96 -13.96 3.48 -11.95
CA GLU A 96 -15.30 4.04 -11.75
C GLU A 96 -16.23 3.42 -12.79
N ASN A 97 -16.74 2.22 -12.48
CA ASN A 97 -17.97 1.68 -13.06
C ASN A 97 -18.62 0.70 -12.08
#